data_AF-A0A7V4E5K7-F1
#
_entry.id   AF-A0A7V4E5K7-F1
#
_cell.length_a   1.000
_cell.length_b   1.000
_cell.length_c   1.000
_cell.angle_alpha   90.00
_cell.angle_beta   90.00
_cell.angle_gamma   90.00
#
_symmetry.space_group_name_H-M   'P 1'
#
loop_
_entity.id
_entity.type
_entity.pdbx_description
1 polymer ?
#
loop_
_entity_poly.entity_id
_entity_poly.type
_entity_poly.pdbx_seq_one_letter_code
_entity_poly.pdbx_strand_id
1 'polypeptide(L)'
;LGGVLGAITGGQKKAYVAVDFRAVDVRTGAVVAAFRVEGEASDTDFGGLLGALVPGAALGGALSQYQKTPMGKALAVMVSKAVEELIKRVPPSYFKYGPDGQPLPQKG
;
A
#
# COMPACT_ATOMS: atom_id res chain seq x y z
N LEU A 1 24.37 14.68 37.52
CA LEU A 1 22.88 14.57 37.46
C LEU A 1 22.33 14.91 36.06
N GLY A 2 23.03 14.53 34.98
CA GLY A 2 22.75 15.00 33.61
C GLY A 2 22.07 14.00 32.68
N GLY A 3 21.07 13.26 33.17
CA GLY A 3 20.42 12.19 32.37
C GLY A 3 19.08 12.55 31.73
N VAL A 4 18.43 13.63 32.17
CA VAL A 4 17.02 13.91 31.81
C VAL A 4 16.86 14.73 30.52
N LEU A 5 17.95 15.29 29.97
CA LEU A 5 17.94 16.04 28.71
C LEU A 5 18.02 15.17 27.45
N GLY A 6 18.15 13.84 27.57
CA GLY A 6 18.22 12.93 26.42
C GLY A 6 16.86 12.56 25.81
N ALA A 7 15.75 12.93 26.45
CA ALA A 7 14.41 12.42 26.10
C ALA A 7 13.66 13.23 25.01
N ILE A 8 14.21 14.34 24.51
CA ILE A 8 13.46 15.29 23.66
C ILE A 8 14.00 15.37 22.22
N THR A 9 15.08 14.68 21.86
CA THR A 9 15.70 14.77 20.51
C THR A 9 15.27 13.66 19.53
N GLY A 10 14.39 12.73 19.94
CA GLY A 10 13.90 11.65 19.09
C GLY A 10 12.86 12.13 18.07
N GLY A 11 13.29 12.88 17.06
CA GLY A 11 12.44 13.40 16.00
C GLY A 11 11.57 12.32 15.37
N GLN A 12 10.27 12.59 15.25
CA GLN A 12 9.32 11.71 14.59
C GLN A 12 9.81 11.41 13.17
N LYS A 13 10.23 10.18 12.91
CA LYS A 13 10.65 9.75 11.57
C LYS A 13 9.40 9.54 10.74
N LYS A 14 9.02 10.57 9.99
CA LYS A 14 7.98 10.49 8.97
C LYS A 14 8.59 9.96 7.67
N ALA A 15 7.96 8.96 7.08
CA ALA A 15 8.26 8.48 5.75
C ALA A 15 7.15 8.91 4.81
N TYR A 16 7.52 9.56 3.72
CA TYR A 16 6.62 9.97 2.64
C TYR A 16 7.00 9.23 1.36
N VAL A 17 6.01 8.66 0.70
CA VAL A 17 6.14 7.95 -0.57
C VAL A 17 5.06 8.45 -1.51
N ALA A 18 5.43 8.71 -2.75
CA ALA A 18 4.47 8.95 -3.81
C ALA A 18 4.90 8.19 -5.06
N VAL A 19 3.96 7.48 -5.68
CA VAL A 19 4.20 6.62 -6.84
C VAL A 19 3.16 6.92 -7.91
N ASP A 20 3.61 7.04 -9.16
CA ASP A 20 2.75 7.17 -10.32
C ASP A 20 2.49 5.77 -10.91
N PHE A 21 1.22 5.34 -10.89
CA PHE A 21 0.78 4.07 -11.44
C PHE A 21 0.21 4.25 -12.85
N ARG A 22 0.50 3.27 -13.71
CA ARG A 22 -0.05 3.18 -15.06
C ARG A 22 -0.45 1.74 -15.37
N ALA A 23 -1.69 1.55 -15.75
CA ALA A 23 -2.19 0.29 -16.29
C ALA A 23 -2.25 0.40 -17.82
N VAL A 24 -1.70 -0.60 -18.52
CA VAL A 24 -1.57 -0.61 -19.98
C VAL A 24 -2.18 -1.90 -20.52
N ASP A 25 -3.06 -1.81 -21.52
CA ASP A 25 -3.52 -2.99 -22.27
C ASP A 25 -2.42 -3.44 -23.22
N VAL A 26 -1.84 -4.61 -22.96
CA VAL A 26 -0.74 -5.18 -23.75
C VAL A 26 -1.12 -5.52 -25.19
N ARG A 27 -2.41 -5.64 -25.51
CA ARG A 27 -2.89 -5.96 -26.87
C ARG A 27 -2.92 -4.73 -27.78
N THR A 28 -3.23 -3.56 -27.22
CA THR A 28 -3.44 -2.31 -27.97
C THR A 28 -2.39 -1.26 -27.68
N GLY A 29 -1.64 -1.39 -26.58
CA GLY A 29 -0.72 -0.37 -26.07
C GLY A 29 -1.42 0.81 -25.39
N ALA A 30 -2.75 0.79 -25.26
CA ALA A 30 -3.50 1.88 -24.67
C ALA A 30 -3.31 1.94 -23.14
N VAL A 31 -3.12 3.16 -22.60
CA VAL A 31 -3.15 3.40 -21.16
C VAL A 31 -4.61 3.38 -20.70
N VAL A 32 -4.96 2.39 -19.89
CA VAL A 32 -6.35 2.19 -19.41
C VAL A 32 -6.61 2.96 -18.11
N ALA A 33 -5.57 3.21 -17.32
CA ALA A 33 -5.62 4.06 -16.15
C ALA A 33 -4.23 4.63 -15.84
N ALA A 34 -4.17 5.89 -15.39
CA ALA A 34 -2.97 6.51 -14.86
C ALA A 34 -3.35 7.39 -13.66
N PHE A 35 -2.68 7.21 -12.53
CA PHE A 35 -2.98 7.94 -11.30
C PHE A 35 -1.79 7.93 -10.35
N ARG A 36 -1.74 8.93 -9.47
CA ARG A 36 -0.74 9.05 -8.41
C ARG A 36 -1.30 8.53 -7.10
N VAL A 37 -0.49 7.78 -6.36
CA VAL A 37 -0.84 7.29 -5.01
C VAL A 37 0.23 7.72 -4.04
N GLU A 38 -0.22 8.25 -2.89
CA GLU A 38 0.65 8.76 -1.85
C GLU A 38 0.45 7.95 -0.56
N GLY A 39 1.56 7.60 0.09
CA GLY A 39 1.62 6.93 1.37
C GLY A 39 2.49 7.72 2.34
N GLU A 40 1.90 8.14 3.45
CA GLU A 40 2.61 8.71 4.60
C GLU A 40 2.52 7.72 5.75
N ALA A 41 3.63 7.49 6.45
CA ALA A 41 3.62 6.80 7.73
C ALA A 41 4.62 7.42 8.70
N SER A 42 4.18 7.62 9.94
CA SER A 42 5.00 8.09 11.06
C SER A 42 5.15 6.97 12.08
N ASP A 43 6.26 6.96 12.82
CA ASP A 43 6.48 5.98 13.92
C ASP A 43 5.42 6.07 15.04
N THR A 44 4.74 7.20 15.18
CA THR A 44 3.83 7.51 16.30
C THR A 44 2.35 7.18 16.02
N ASP A 45 1.92 7.16 14.75
CA ASP A 45 0.49 7.03 14.38
C ASP A 45 0.04 5.57 14.14
N PHE A 46 0.93 4.60 14.33
CA PHE A 46 0.81 3.29 13.68
C PHE A 46 0.51 2.10 14.60
N GLY A 47 -0.04 2.33 15.79
CA GLY A 47 -0.59 1.26 16.63
C GLY A 47 -1.89 0.67 16.08
N GLY A 48 -2.76 1.52 15.48
CA GLY A 48 -4.07 1.12 14.96
C GLY A 48 -4.11 0.80 13.46
N LEU A 49 -3.31 1.48 12.64
CA LEU A 49 -3.40 1.40 11.18
C LEU A 49 -2.80 0.11 10.59
N LEU A 50 -1.74 -0.45 11.20
CA LEU A 50 -1.19 -1.76 10.77
C LEU A 50 -2.12 -2.92 11.14
N GLY A 51 -2.80 -2.84 12.30
CA GLY A 51 -3.78 -3.85 12.72
C GLY A 51 -5.01 -3.90 11.82
N ALA A 52 -5.39 -2.76 11.20
CA ALA A 52 -6.52 -2.67 10.28
C ALA A 52 -6.16 -3.05 8.84
N LEU A 53 -4.97 -2.69 8.36
CA LEU A 53 -4.58 -2.92 6.96
C LEU A 53 -4.00 -4.32 6.71
N VAL A 54 -3.49 -5.00 7.74
CA VAL A 54 -2.92 -6.34 7.56
C VAL A 54 -3.31 -7.29 8.70
N PRO A 55 -4.55 -7.83 8.68
CA PRO A 55 -4.93 -8.90 9.59
C PRO A 55 -4.08 -10.14 9.27
N GLY A 56 -3.12 -10.48 10.13
CA GLY A 56 -2.36 -11.73 10.03
C GLY A 56 -1.09 -11.73 9.17
N ALA A 57 -0.45 -10.58 8.89
CA ALA A 57 0.80 -10.55 8.11
C ALA A 57 2.02 -11.13 8.86
N ALA A 58 2.12 -12.45 8.87
CA ALA A 58 3.41 -13.12 8.90
C ALA A 58 4.03 -13.05 7.49
N LEU A 59 4.42 -11.85 7.02
CA LEU A 59 5.28 -11.79 5.83
C LEU A 59 6.64 -12.37 6.23
N GLY A 60 7.11 -13.42 5.55
CA GLY A 60 8.30 -14.20 5.93
C GLY A 60 9.54 -13.35 6.29
N GLY A 61 10.43 -13.91 7.13
CA GLY A 61 11.42 -13.22 8.00
C GLY A 61 12.09 -11.95 7.48
N ALA A 62 12.46 -11.84 6.20
CA ALA A 62 13.05 -10.63 5.62
C ALA A 62 12.03 -9.47 5.48
N LEU A 63 10.80 -9.78 5.10
CA LEU A 63 9.71 -8.81 4.90
C LEU A 63 9.06 -8.43 6.24
N SER A 64 9.10 -9.31 7.25
CA SER A 64 8.75 -9.01 8.65
C SER A 64 9.58 -7.88 9.25
N GLN A 65 10.87 -7.78 8.90
CA GLN A 65 11.75 -6.74 9.45
C GLN A 65 11.54 -5.40 8.75
N TYR A 66 11.21 -5.41 7.45
CA TYR A 66 10.94 -4.20 6.68
C TYR A 66 9.61 -3.54 7.09
N GLN A 67 8.57 -4.35 7.38
CA GLN A 67 7.29 -3.90 7.96
C GLN A 67 7.43 -3.15 9.29
N LYS A 68 8.52 -3.37 10.04
CA LYS A 68 8.75 -2.70 11.32
C LYS A 68 9.25 -1.27 11.16
N THR A 69 9.73 -0.88 9.98
CA THR A 69 10.20 0.50 9.70
C THR A 69 9.05 1.40 9.26
N PRO A 70 9.07 2.71 9.59
CA PRO A 70 8.03 3.65 9.13
C PRO A 70 7.95 3.70 7.60
N MET A 71 9.08 3.55 6.91
CA MET A 71 9.15 3.45 5.44
C MET A 71 8.43 2.21 4.89
N GLY A 72 8.70 1.02 5.44
CA GLY A 72 7.99 -0.20 5.02
C GLY A 72 6.49 -0.14 5.27
N LYS A 73 6.05 0.53 6.34
CA LYS A 73 4.63 0.78 6.62
C LYS A 73 3.99 1.73 5.61
N ALA A 74 4.64 2.85 5.30
CA ALA A 74 4.18 3.78 4.27
C ALA A 74 4.00 3.09 2.92
N LEU A 75 4.94 2.20 2.57
CA LEU A 75 4.86 1.40 1.34
C LEU A 75 3.66 0.46 1.35
N ALA A 76 3.40 -0.26 2.45
CA ALA A 76 2.26 -1.17 2.56
C ALA A 76 0.92 -0.42 2.39
N VAL A 77 0.75 0.72 3.06
CA VAL A 77 -0.44 1.59 2.91
C VAL A 77 -0.60 2.05 1.47
N MET A 78 0.50 2.50 0.85
CA MET A 78 0.50 2.98 -0.52
C MET A 78 0.07 1.87 -1.48
N VAL A 79 0.59 0.64 -1.32
CA VAL A 79 0.22 -0.50 -2.16
C VAL A 79 -1.26 -0.84 -2.02
N SER A 80 -1.80 -0.91 -0.79
CA SER A 80 -3.23 -1.20 -0.59
C SER A 80 -4.11 -0.15 -1.25
N LYS A 81 -3.81 1.14 -1.06
CA LYS A 81 -4.53 2.24 -1.73
C LYS A 81 -4.41 2.17 -3.25
N ALA A 82 -3.23 1.82 -3.76
CA ALA A 82 -2.99 1.69 -5.19
C ALA A 82 -3.83 0.58 -5.82
N VAL A 83 -3.96 -0.58 -5.14
CA VAL A 83 -4.80 -1.68 -5.59
C VAL A 83 -6.27 -1.28 -5.61
N GLU A 84 -6.77 -0.62 -4.56
CA GLU A 84 -8.15 -0.13 -4.53
C GLU A 84 -8.45 0.86 -5.65
N GLU A 85 -7.57 1.85 -5.87
CA GLU A 85 -7.71 2.81 -6.96
C GLU A 85 -7.62 2.15 -8.34
N LEU A 86 -6.75 1.15 -8.49
CA LEU A 86 -6.64 0.39 -9.72
C LEU A 86 -7.94 -0.35 -10.04
N ILE A 87 -8.53 -1.05 -9.06
CA ILE A 87 -9.79 -1.80 -9.25
C ILE A 87 -10.94 -0.85 -9.61
N LYS A 88 -11.01 0.33 -8.98
CA LYS A 88 -12.05 1.34 -9.28
C LYS A 88 -11.93 1.92 -10.69
N ARG A 89 -10.70 2.11 -11.20
CA ARG A 89 -10.43 2.81 -12.46
C ARG A 89 -10.40 1.90 -13.67
N VAL A 90 -10.02 0.63 -13.48
CA VAL A 90 -9.97 -0.35 -14.56
C VAL A 90 -11.39 -0.82 -14.90
N PRO A 91 -11.81 -0.81 -16.18
CA PRO A 91 -13.15 -1.24 -16.56
C PRO A 91 -13.41 -2.71 -16.18
N PRO A 92 -14.64 -3.06 -15.74
CA PRO A 92 -15.00 -4.43 -15.36
C PRO A 92 -14.68 -5.50 -16.41
N SER A 93 -14.71 -5.14 -17.69
CA SER A 93 -14.39 -6.03 -18.82
C SER A 93 -12.95 -6.56 -18.83
N TYR A 94 -12.04 -5.95 -18.07
CA TYR A 94 -10.66 -6.43 -17.92
C TYR A 94 -10.53 -7.53 -16.86
N PHE A 95 -11.51 -7.70 -15.96
CA PHE A 95 -11.47 -8.74 -14.94
C PHE A 95 -12.08 -10.03 -15.47
N LYS A 96 -11.35 -11.14 -15.29
CA LYS A 96 -11.83 -12.49 -15.61
C LYS A 96 -12.39 -13.23 -14.40
N TYR A 97 -11.96 -12.84 -13.20
CA TYR A 97 -12.30 -13.48 -11.94
C TYR A 97 -12.80 -12.45 -10.94
N GLY A 98 -13.76 -12.86 -10.11
CA GLY A 98 -14.27 -12.08 -8.99
C GLY A 98 -13.33 -12.13 -7.77
N PRO A 99 -13.64 -11.35 -6.72
CA PRO A 99 -12.87 -11.34 -5.47
C PRO A 99 -12.82 -12.69 -4.76
N ASP A 100 -13.77 -13.58 -5.05
CA ASP A 100 -13.89 -14.95 -4.56
C ASP A 100 -13.09 -15.97 -5.38
N GLY A 101 -12.35 -15.52 -6.41
CA GLY A 101 -11.59 -16.38 -7.31
C GLY A 101 -12.45 -17.13 -8.33
N GLN A 102 -13.75 -16.88 -8.37
CA GLN A 102 -14.64 -17.51 -9.35
C GLN A 102 -14.63 -16.74 -10.67
N PRO A 103 -14.80 -17.41 -11.82
CA PRO A 103 -14.92 -16.72 -13.09
C PRO A 103 -16.10 -15.75 -13.09
N LEU A 104 -15.89 -14.53 -13.57
CA LEU A 104 -17.00 -13.60 -13.77
C LEU A 104 -17.88 -14.10 -14.93
N PRO A 105 -19.22 -13.99 -14.83
CA PRO A 105 -20.11 -14.38 -15.92
C PRO A 105 -19.78 -13.54 -17.15
N GLN A 106 -19.24 -14.20 -18.18
CA GLN A 106 -18.95 -13.54 -19.44
C GLN A 106 -20.28 -13.19 -20.10
N LYS A 107 -20.57 -11.89 -20.25
CA LYS A 107 -21.65 -11.45 -21.13
C LYS A 107 -21.23 -11.81 -22.55
N GLY A 108 -21.92 -12.80 -23.13
CA GLY A 108 -21.82 -13.14 -24.56
C GLY A 108 -22.34 -12.03 -25.45
#